data_AF-A0A915E745-F1
#
_entry.id   AF-A0A915E745-F1
#
_cell.length_a   1.000
_cell.length_b   1.000
_cell.length_c   1.000
_cell.angle_alpha   90.00
_cell.angle_beta   90.00
_cell.angle_gamma   90.00
#
_symmetry.space_group_name_H-M   'P 1'
#
loop_
_entity.id
_entity.type
_entity.pdbx_description
1 polymer ?
#
loop_
_entity_poly.entity_id
_entity_poly.type
_entity_poly.pdbx_seq_one_letter_code
_entity_poly.pdbx_strand_id
1 'polypeptide(L)'
;MASNPDSCAKENALWMELHEWFVSNAKDKEADVLFIGGDHIALLGQSQFYLEHLEPLHCLCFGSFGDTIHNLLWRIERGEVENFTPKVIVVSIGQSDMNIEAENFLTILNKIAELLKQKQPMLKFSFCT
;
A
#
# COMPACT_ATOMS: atom_id res chain seq x y z
N MET A 1 -13.58 4.26 -26.72
CA MET A 1 -12.34 3.59 -27.18
C MET A 1 -12.26 2.28 -26.42
N ALA A 2 -12.38 1.15 -27.11
CA ALA A 2 -12.26 -0.15 -26.44
C ALA A 2 -10.79 -0.36 -26.05
N SER A 3 -10.53 -0.55 -24.76
CA SER A 3 -9.22 -0.92 -24.23
C SER A 3 -8.78 -2.25 -24.87
N ASN A 4 -7.53 -2.30 -25.34
CA ASN A 4 -6.96 -3.48 -25.96
C ASN A 4 -6.84 -4.60 -24.91
N PRO A 5 -7.41 -5.80 -25.09
CA PRO A 5 -7.35 -6.87 -24.09
C PRO A 5 -5.91 -7.25 -23.66
N ASP A 6 -4.94 -7.12 -24.57
CA ASP A 6 -3.53 -7.38 -24.27
C ASP A 6 -2.90 -6.35 -23.31
N SER A 7 -3.40 -5.11 -23.27
CA SER A 7 -2.87 -4.09 -22.35
C SER A 7 -3.32 -4.35 -20.92
N CYS A 8 -4.58 -4.74 -20.72
CA CYS A 8 -5.13 -5.10 -19.40
C CYS A 8 -4.40 -6.31 -18.80
N ALA A 9 -4.10 -7.32 -19.61
CA ALA A 9 -3.33 -8.49 -19.16
C ALA A 9 -1.91 -8.10 -18.72
N LYS A 10 -1.26 -7.20 -19.45
CA LYS A 10 0.09 -6.71 -19.13
C LYS A 10 0.11 -5.84 -17.87
N GLU A 11 -0.87 -4.96 -17.70
CA GLU A 11 -1.03 -4.12 -16.50
C GLU A 11 -1.20 -4.97 -15.24
N ASN A 12 -2.03 -6.03 -15.30
CA ASN A 12 -2.19 -6.97 -14.19
C ASN A 12 -0.90 -7.73 -13.85
N ALA A 13 -0.10 -8.12 -14.85
CA ALA A 13 1.17 -8.81 -14.62
C ALA A 13 2.19 -7.89 -13.91
N LEU A 14 2.31 -6.64 -14.36
CA LEU A 14 3.21 -5.66 -13.73
C LEU A 14 2.81 -5.35 -12.28
N TRP A 15 1.50 -5.27 -12.02
CA TRP A 15 0.99 -5.08 -10.67
C TRP A 15 1.35 -6.25 -9.75
N MET A 16 1.23 -7.49 -10.25
CA MET A 16 1.63 -8.69 -9.51
C MET A 16 3.13 -8.74 -9.25
N GLU A 17 3.97 -8.41 -10.23
CA GLU A 17 5.43 -8.34 -10.07
C GLU A 17 5.82 -7.29 -9.01
N LEU A 18 5.15 -6.14 -9.01
CA LEU A 18 5.37 -5.10 -8.03
C LEU A 18 4.99 -5.56 -6.61
N HIS A 19 3.86 -6.26 -6.47
CA HIS A 19 3.46 -6.89 -5.20
C HIS A 19 4.53 -7.89 -4.71
N GLU A 20 5.00 -8.78 -5.58
CA GLU A 20 6.06 -9.74 -5.22
C GLU A 20 7.35 -9.05 -4.79
N TRP A 21 7.70 -7.94 -5.46
CA TRP A 21 8.83 -7.11 -5.06
C TRP A 21 8.63 -6.50 -3.66
N PHE A 22 7.44 -5.98 -3.33
CA PHE A 22 7.16 -5.47 -1.97
C PHE A 22 7.31 -6.56 -0.91
N VAL A 23 6.73 -7.74 -1.15
CA VAL A 23 6.82 -8.88 -0.24
C VAL A 23 8.28 -9.31 -0.04
N SER A 24 9.08 -9.32 -1.11
CA SER A 24 10.50 -9.66 -1.02
C SER A 24 11.32 -8.59 -0.30
N ASN A 25 11.12 -7.31 -0.64
CA ASN A 25 11.83 -6.18 -0.03
C ASN A 25 11.50 -6.03 1.46
N ALA A 26 10.32 -6.50 1.90
CA ALA A 26 9.92 -6.57 3.29
C ALA A 26 10.66 -7.63 4.12
N LYS A 27 11.19 -8.71 3.52
CA LYS A 27 11.78 -9.84 4.26
C LYS A 27 13.11 -9.52 4.94
N ASP A 28 13.90 -8.67 4.32
CA ASP A 28 15.28 -8.43 4.75
C ASP A 28 15.46 -7.07 5.45
N LYS A 29 14.37 -6.34 5.73
CA LYS A 29 14.41 -4.97 6.25
C LYS A 29 13.73 -4.83 7.62
N GLU A 30 14.47 -4.23 8.57
CA GLU A 30 13.93 -3.74 9.83
C GLU A 30 13.39 -2.32 9.66
N ALA A 31 12.26 -2.18 8.98
CA ALA A 31 11.66 -0.87 8.73
C ALA A 31 10.90 -0.34 9.96
N ASP A 32 11.16 0.90 10.34
CA ASP A 32 10.47 1.58 11.44
C ASP A 32 9.10 2.14 11.01
N VAL A 33 9.00 2.58 9.75
CA VAL A 33 7.79 3.17 9.18
C VAL A 33 7.49 2.52 7.84
N LEU A 34 6.24 2.11 7.64
CA LEU A 34 5.73 1.67 6.34
C LEU A 34 4.73 2.69 5.81
N PHE A 35 5.00 3.23 4.63
CA PHE A 35 4.04 3.93 3.80
C PHE A 35 3.42 2.92 2.83
N ILE A 36 2.10 2.76 2.81
CA ILE A 36 1.42 1.80 1.93
C ILE A 36 0.15 2.42 1.34
N GLY A 37 -0.09 2.20 0.05
CA GLY A 37 -1.28 2.74 -0.58
C GLY A 37 -1.23 2.86 -2.10
N GLY A 38 -2.01 3.82 -2.60
CA GLY A 38 -2.18 4.10 -4.02
C GLY A 38 -1.19 5.13 -4.57
N ASP A 39 -1.66 5.92 -5.52
CA ASP A 39 -0.88 6.88 -6.32
C ASP A 39 -0.05 7.85 -5.47
N HIS A 40 -0.61 8.40 -4.38
CA HIS A 40 0.11 9.35 -3.54
C HIS A 40 1.36 8.72 -2.89
N ILE A 41 1.26 7.46 -2.46
CA ILE A 41 2.39 6.73 -1.88
C ILE A 41 3.38 6.34 -2.98
N ALA A 42 2.88 5.95 -4.16
CA ALA A 42 3.74 5.63 -5.29
C ALA A 42 4.58 6.84 -5.73
N LEU A 43 3.96 8.02 -5.78
CA LEU A 43 4.62 9.29 -6.07
C LEU A 43 5.58 9.69 -4.96
N LEU A 44 5.22 9.50 -3.69
CA LEU A 44 6.12 9.74 -2.56
C LEU A 44 7.40 8.92 -2.71
N GLY A 45 7.29 7.61 -2.98
CA GLY A 45 8.44 6.71 -3.14
C GLY A 45 9.37 7.10 -4.30
N GLN A 46 8.87 7.79 -5.32
CA GLN A 46 9.66 8.28 -6.45
C GLN A 46 10.24 9.69 -6.23
N SER A 47 9.80 10.38 -5.18
CA SER A 47 10.23 11.75 -4.92
C SER A 47 11.67 11.79 -4.39
N GLN A 48 12.41 12.83 -4.78
CA GLN A 48 13.74 13.11 -4.23
C GLN A 48 13.69 13.28 -2.70
N PHE A 49 12.59 13.85 -2.19
CA PHE A 49 12.38 13.98 -0.76
C PHE A 49 12.41 12.63 -0.03
N TYR A 50 11.70 11.62 -0.54
CA TYR A 50 11.71 10.29 0.06
C TYR A 50 13.10 9.66 0.03
N LEU A 51 13.77 9.69 -1.12
CA LEU A 51 15.11 9.10 -1.30
C LEU A 51 16.16 9.75 -0.38
N GLU A 52 16.10 11.07 -0.21
CA GLU A 52 17.10 11.80 0.58
C GLU A 52 16.79 11.83 2.08
N HIS A 53 15.52 11.81 2.48
CA HIS A 53 15.11 12.11 3.86
C HIS A 53 14.37 10.98 4.56
N LEU A 54 13.66 10.10 3.85
CA LEU A 54 12.84 9.06 4.45
C LEU A 54 13.44 7.66 4.31
N GLU A 55 13.96 7.32 3.13
CA GLU A 55 14.61 6.03 2.89
C GLU A 55 15.77 5.77 3.88
N PRO A 56 16.64 6.74 4.22
CA PRO A 56 17.70 6.54 5.22
C PRO A 56 17.18 6.32 6.64
N LEU A 57 15.93 6.68 6.94
CA LEU A 57 15.29 6.53 8.26
C LEU A 57 14.57 5.18 8.40
N HIS A 58 15.00 4.16 7.64
CA HIS A 58 14.43 2.83 7.65
C HIS A 58 12.92 2.85 7.29
N CYS A 59 12.53 3.70 6.35
CA CYS A 59 11.15 3.74 5.85
C CYS A 59 10.99 2.82 4.64
N LEU A 60 9.88 2.08 4.58
CA LEU A 60 9.43 1.37 3.38
C LEU A 60 8.29 2.12 2.71
N CYS A 61 8.25 2.10 1.37
CA CYS A 61 7.21 2.76 0.58
C CYS A 61 6.62 1.80 -0.44
N PHE A 62 5.42 1.31 -0.17
CA PHE A 62 4.69 0.30 -0.93
C PHE A 62 3.48 0.95 -1.61
N GLY A 63 3.76 1.83 -2.56
CA GLY A 63 2.76 2.52 -3.37
C GLY A 63 2.56 1.85 -4.72
N SER A 64 1.31 1.64 -5.12
CA SER A 64 0.96 1.10 -6.45
C SER A 64 -0.01 2.04 -7.15
N PHE A 65 0.27 2.37 -8.41
CA PHE A 65 -0.60 3.26 -9.19
C PHE A 65 -1.90 2.57 -9.57
N GLY A 66 -3.01 3.31 -9.49
CA GLY A 66 -4.35 2.81 -9.79
C GLY A 66 -4.93 1.90 -8.70
N ASP A 67 -4.25 1.76 -7.56
CA ASP A 67 -4.75 0.90 -6.50
C ASP A 67 -6.04 1.43 -5.89
N THR A 68 -7.04 0.55 -5.90
CA THR A 68 -8.29 0.73 -5.15
C THR A 68 -8.12 0.24 -3.73
N ILE A 69 -9.09 0.55 -2.87
CA ILE A 69 -9.08 0.02 -1.51
C ILE A 69 -9.11 -1.52 -1.47
N HIS A 70 -9.79 -2.15 -2.44
CA HIS A 70 -9.85 -3.61 -2.55
C HIS A 70 -8.49 -4.22 -2.91
N ASN A 71 -7.75 -3.58 -3.81
CA ASN A 71 -6.39 -3.99 -4.15
C ASN A 71 -5.48 -3.93 -2.92
N LEU A 72 -5.56 -2.85 -2.15
CA LEU A 72 -4.77 -2.70 -0.93
C LEU A 72 -5.12 -3.78 0.10
N LEU A 73 -6.40 -4.08 0.33
CA LEU A 73 -6.82 -5.16 1.22
C LEU A 73 -6.20 -6.49 0.81
N TRP A 74 -6.28 -6.84 -0.47
CA TRP A 74 -5.68 -8.05 -1.02
C TRP A 74 -4.17 -8.09 -0.80
N ARG A 75 -3.48 -6.96 -1.00
CA ARG A 75 -2.02 -6.83 -0.83
C ARG A 75 -1.58 -7.07 0.62
N ILE A 76 -2.31 -6.48 1.57
CA ILE A 76 -2.04 -6.66 3.00
C ILE A 76 -2.29 -8.12 3.40
N GLU A 77 -3.36 -8.75 2.90
CA GLU A 77 -3.67 -10.16 3.14
C GLU A 77 -2.58 -11.11 2.63
N ARG A 78 -1.84 -10.72 1.60
CA ARG A 78 -0.83 -11.55 0.92
C ARG A 78 0.61 -11.28 1.33
N GLY A 79 0.82 -10.70 2.50
CA GLY A 79 2.11 -10.77 3.16
C GLY A 79 3.00 -9.54 3.00
N GLU A 80 2.50 -8.44 2.42
CA GLU A 80 3.26 -7.18 2.38
C GLU A 80 3.57 -6.61 3.77
N VAL A 81 2.85 -7.05 4.81
CA VAL A 81 3.05 -6.60 6.20
C VAL A 81 3.41 -7.73 7.18
N GLU A 82 3.71 -8.93 6.67
CA GLU A 82 3.93 -10.12 7.53
C GLU A 82 5.39 -10.33 7.91
N ASN A 83 6.33 -9.91 7.07
CA ASN A 83 7.73 -10.29 7.21
C ASN A 83 8.57 -9.35 8.10
N PHE A 84 7.98 -8.25 8.59
CA PHE A 84 8.65 -7.27 9.45
C PHE A 84 7.63 -6.59 10.38
N THR A 85 8.13 -5.86 11.37
CA THR A 85 7.31 -5.25 12.44
C THR A 85 7.51 -3.74 12.46
N PRO A 86 6.81 -2.97 11.60
CA PRO A 86 6.90 -1.52 11.62
C PRO A 86 6.33 -0.96 12.93
N LYS A 87 6.89 0.15 13.40
CA LYS A 87 6.35 0.90 14.55
C LYS A 87 5.14 1.73 14.12
N VAL A 88 5.18 2.24 12.87
CA VAL A 88 4.13 3.07 12.30
C VAL A 88 3.77 2.60 10.89
N ILE A 89 2.48 2.47 10.59
CA ILE A 89 1.98 2.31 9.21
C ILE A 89 1.17 3.55 8.83
N VAL A 90 1.56 4.17 7.72
CA VAL A 90 0.87 5.30 7.08
C VAL A 90 0.12 4.76 5.86
N VAL A 91 -1.20 4.90 5.87
CA VAL A 91 -2.07 4.43 4.78
C VAL A 91 -2.66 5.63 4.03
N SER A 92 -2.50 5.66 2.71
CA SER A 92 -3.21 6.62 1.83
C SER A 92 -3.79 5.88 0.62
N ILE A 93 -5.11 5.78 0.56
CA ILE A 93 -5.85 5.00 -0.43
C ILE A 93 -7.26 5.58 -0.64
N GLY A 94 -7.87 5.33 -1.80
CA GLY A 94 -9.24 5.74 -2.11
C GLY A 94 -9.37 6.74 -3.26
N GLN A 95 -8.26 7.30 -3.75
CA GLN A 95 -8.26 8.29 -4.84
C GLN A 95 -8.74 7.68 -6.17
N SER A 96 -8.47 6.40 -6.38
CA SER A 96 -8.86 5.64 -7.58
C SER A 96 -10.27 5.04 -7.49
N ASP A 97 -10.94 5.17 -6.34
CA ASP A 97 -12.25 4.57 -6.08
C ASP A 97 -13.39 5.52 -6.48
N MET A 98 -13.62 5.61 -7.79
CA MET A 98 -14.56 6.56 -8.41
C MET A 98 -16.04 6.40 -8.02
N ASN A 99 -16.43 5.28 -7.38
CA ASN A 99 -17.83 4.90 -7.12
C ASN A 99 -18.10 4.45 -5.68
N ILE A 100 -17.24 4.78 -4.70
CA ILE A 100 -17.50 4.43 -3.30
C ILE A 100 -18.39 5.49 -2.67
N GLU A 101 -19.57 5.07 -2.21
CA GLU A 101 -20.42 5.90 -1.34
C GLU A 101 -19.69 6.22 -0.03
N ALA A 102 -19.74 7.47 0.42
CA ALA A 102 -18.98 7.95 1.58
C ALA A 102 -19.23 7.12 2.86
N GLU A 103 -20.44 6.60 3.05
CA GLU A 103 -20.82 5.77 4.19
C GLU A 103 -20.12 4.39 4.18
N ASN A 104 -19.83 3.86 2.98
CA ASN A 104 -19.07 2.63 2.80
C ASN A 104 -17.57 2.84 3.01
N PHE A 105 -17.04 4.04 2.74
CA PHE A 105 -15.62 4.34 2.87
C PHE A 105 -15.09 4.15 4.29
N LEU A 106 -15.78 4.72 5.30
CA LEU A 106 -15.40 4.56 6.71
C LEU A 106 -15.42 3.09 7.16
N THR A 107 -16.42 2.34 6.71
CA THR A 107 -16.54 0.90 7.01
C THR A 107 -15.36 0.12 6.43
N ILE A 108 -14.92 0.46 5.21
CA ILE A 108 -13.78 -0.20 4.58
C ILE A 108 -12.46 0.22 5.24
N LEU A 109 -12.28 1.49 5.60
CA LEU A 109 -11.11 1.93 6.38
C LEU A 109 -11.01 1.21 7.73
N ASN A 110 -12.13 1.01 8.41
CA ASN A 110 -12.18 0.21 9.63
C ASN A 110 -11.72 -1.23 9.40
N LYS A 111 -12.14 -1.86 8.29
CA LYS A 111 -11.65 -3.20 7.92
C LYS A 111 -10.13 -3.22 7.71
N ILE A 112 -9.56 -2.22 7.03
CA ILE A 112 -8.10 -2.11 6.86
C ILE A 112 -7.42 -2.01 8.23
N ALA A 113 -7.94 -1.13 9.11
CA ALA A 113 -7.38 -0.95 10.45
C ALA A 113 -7.46 -2.23 11.29
N GLU A 114 -8.58 -2.96 11.23
CA GLU A 114 -8.75 -4.25 11.92
C GLU A 114 -7.77 -5.29 11.38
N LEU A 115 -7.62 -5.39 10.07
CA LEU A 115 -6.73 -6.35 9.43
C LEU A 115 -5.26 -6.07 9.77
N LEU A 116 -4.86 -4.79 9.76
CA LEU A 116 -3.53 -4.38 10.21
C LEU A 116 -3.31 -4.65 11.70
N LYS A 117 -4.30 -4.41 12.57
CA LYS A 117 -4.21 -4.74 14.00
C LYS A 117 -4.11 -6.25 14.24
N GLN A 118 -4.82 -7.07 13.47
CA GLN A 118 -4.75 -8.53 13.57
C GLN A 118 -3.35 -9.04 13.22
N LYS A 119 -2.73 -8.49 12.15
CA LYS A 119 -1.37 -8.86 11.75
C LYS A 119 -0.30 -8.23 12.63
N GLN A 120 -0.54 -7.03 13.17
CA GLN A 120 0.44 -6.24 13.93
C GLN A 120 -0.20 -5.62 15.19
N PRO A 121 -0.38 -6.39 16.29
CA PRO A 121 -1.17 -5.97 17.44
C PRO A 121 -0.57 -4.82 18.28
N MET A 122 0.72 -4.50 18.14
CA MET A 122 1.38 -3.38 18.84
C MET A 122 1.49 -2.09 18.01
N LEU A 123 0.85 -2.05 16.84
CA LEU A 123 1.07 -1.02 15.83
C LEU A 123 0.33 0.29 16.11
N LYS A 124 0.99 1.42 15.83
CA LYS A 124 0.35 2.72 15.64
C LYS A 124 0.10 2.95 14.15
N PHE A 125 -1.12 3.30 13.76
CA PHE A 125 -1.45 3.57 12.36
C PHE A 125 -2.02 4.98 12.20
N SER A 126 -1.83 5.57 11.03
CA SER A 126 -2.36 6.88 10.66
C SER A 126 -2.89 6.85 9.22
N PHE A 127 -4.09 7.38 9.02
CA PHE A 127 -4.70 7.52 7.70
C PHE A 127 -4.47 8.94 7.19
N CYS A 128 -4.03 9.07 5.94
CA CYS A 128 -3.91 10.34 5.24
C CYS A 128 -4.80 10.31 3.99
N THR A 129 -5.86 11.12 4.01
CA THR A 129 -6.72 11.42 2.84
C THR A 129 -6.13 12.56 2.04
#